data_AF-A0A6J6MRC3-F1
#
_entry.id   AF-A0A6J6MRC3-F1
#
_cell.length_a   1.000
_cell.length_b   1.000
_cell.length_c   1.000
_cell.angle_alpha   90.00
_cell.angle_beta   90.00
_cell.angle_gamma   90.00
#
_symmetry.space_group_name_H-M   'P 1'
#
loop_
_entity.id
_entity.type
_entity.pdbx_description
1 polymer ?
#
loop_
_entity_poly.entity_id
_entity_poly.type
_entity_poly.pdbx_seq_one_letter_code
_entity_poly.pdbx_strand_id
1 'polypeptide(L)'
;MLWFENGDGGEVLAPEHWRHEVLASVTVHDLPPTAGFLRDEHVRIRHELGLLARPVEDERADAQAQREAWACILRERGWLAIDGEATIDAELDAMAVALHRALGSSPARLLGISLPDVMGDRRAQNQPGTDQEYPNWRVPMTDATGQVTLIEDLQARTAEVRVFVDALK
;
A
#
# COMPACT_ATOMS: atom_id res chain seq x y z
N MET A 1 6.29 9.59 0.83
CA MET A 1 5.57 8.31 0.98
C MET A 1 4.74 8.14 -0.27
N LEU A 2 4.83 6.97 -0.92
CA LEU A 2 4.41 6.74 -2.31
C LEU A 2 3.05 7.35 -2.66
N TRP A 3 2.01 7.11 -1.86
CA TRP A 3 0.64 7.58 -2.15
C TRP A 3 0.47 9.10 -2.16
N PHE A 4 1.43 9.85 -1.64
CA PHE A 4 1.38 11.32 -1.58
C PHE A 4 2.48 12.00 -2.43
N GLU A 5 3.30 11.23 -3.16
CA GLU A 5 4.28 11.81 -4.08
C GLU A 5 3.56 12.21 -5.38
N ASN A 6 3.21 13.49 -5.47
CA ASN A 6 2.58 14.08 -6.65
C ASN A 6 3.46 15.21 -7.21
N GLY A 7 3.40 15.39 -8.54
CA GLY A 7 4.00 16.54 -9.21
C GLY A 7 3.21 17.82 -8.95
N ASP A 8 3.72 18.95 -9.45
CA ASP A 8 3.11 20.27 -9.26
C ASP A 8 1.67 20.37 -9.84
N GLY A 9 1.35 19.53 -10.83
CA GLY A 9 0.02 19.44 -11.44
C GLY A 9 -0.95 18.49 -10.74
N GLY A 10 -0.51 17.82 -9.66
CA GLY A 10 -1.30 16.83 -8.91
C GLY A 10 -1.26 15.42 -9.49
N GLU A 11 -0.54 15.19 -10.58
CA GLU A 11 -0.29 13.86 -11.13
C GLU A 11 0.64 13.05 -10.23
N VAL A 12 0.51 11.73 -10.28
CA VAL A 12 1.42 10.82 -9.56
C VAL A 12 2.86 11.06 -10.05
N LEU A 13 3.75 11.37 -9.11
CA LEU A 13 5.16 11.60 -9.42
C LEU A 13 5.87 10.26 -9.59
N ALA A 14 6.39 10.05 -10.79
CA ALA A 14 7.21 8.90 -11.14
C ALA A 14 8.39 8.71 -10.13
N PRO A 15 8.68 7.47 -9.70
CA PRO A 15 9.67 7.21 -8.63
C PRO A 15 11.07 7.75 -8.89
N GLU A 16 11.49 7.84 -10.16
CA GLU A 16 12.81 8.33 -10.54
C GLU A 16 13.00 9.83 -10.22
N HIS A 17 11.89 10.57 -10.03
CA HIS A 17 11.89 12.00 -9.69
C HIS A 17 11.75 12.26 -8.19
N TRP A 18 11.69 11.22 -7.36
CA TRP A 18 11.62 11.40 -5.91
C TRP A 18 12.92 12.01 -5.36
N ARG A 19 12.83 12.60 -4.17
CA ARG A 19 13.99 13.19 -3.49
C ARG A 19 15.01 12.11 -3.10
N HIS A 20 16.31 12.46 -3.15
CA HIS A 20 17.40 11.56 -2.78
C HIS A 20 17.56 11.41 -1.24
N GLU A 21 17.73 12.51 -0.50
CA GLU A 21 17.99 12.48 0.96
C GLU A 21 16.72 12.28 1.80
N VAL A 22 16.06 11.12 1.64
CA VAL A 22 14.82 10.76 2.34
C VAL A 22 14.77 9.27 2.68
N LEU A 23 13.88 8.94 3.62
CA LEU A 23 13.29 7.61 3.75
C LEU A 23 12.03 7.56 2.88
N ALA A 24 12.03 6.69 1.89
CA ALA A 24 10.85 6.39 1.08
C ALA A 24 10.20 5.07 1.56
N SER A 25 8.87 5.01 1.52
CA SER A 25 8.07 3.82 1.81
C SER A 25 6.79 3.86 0.99
N VAL A 26 6.19 2.68 0.77
CA VAL A 26 4.88 2.58 0.10
C VAL A 26 3.78 3.08 1.02
N THR A 27 3.81 2.71 2.29
CA THR A 27 2.81 3.07 3.30
C THR A 27 3.47 3.46 4.64
N VAL A 28 2.66 3.87 5.61
CA VAL A 28 3.01 4.14 7.01
C VAL A 28 1.94 3.54 7.93
N HIS A 29 2.14 3.58 9.25
CA HIS A 29 1.20 3.00 10.22
C HIS A 29 -0.16 3.74 10.30
N ASP A 30 -0.22 4.99 9.84
CA ASP A 30 -1.44 5.81 9.78
C ASP A 30 -2.30 5.56 8.53
N LEU A 31 -1.80 4.73 7.61
CA LEU A 31 -2.56 4.27 6.45
C LEU A 31 -2.81 2.77 6.58
N PRO A 32 -3.86 2.23 5.92
CA PRO A 32 -3.94 0.80 5.72
C PRO A 32 -2.65 0.28 5.06
N PRO A 33 -2.24 -0.95 5.37
CA PRO A 33 -1.24 -1.64 4.56
C PRO A 33 -1.66 -1.63 3.09
N THR A 34 -0.69 -1.74 2.19
CA THR A 34 -0.83 -1.64 0.74
C THR A 34 -1.94 -2.55 0.21
N ALA A 35 -2.02 -3.80 0.69
CA ALA A 35 -3.08 -4.74 0.28
C ALA A 35 -4.50 -4.27 0.67
N GLY A 36 -4.63 -3.56 1.79
CA GLY A 36 -5.87 -2.92 2.22
C GLY A 36 -6.15 -1.61 1.50
N PHE A 37 -5.13 -0.78 1.30
CA PHE A 37 -5.24 0.50 0.60
C PHE A 37 -5.75 0.28 -0.83
N LEU A 38 -5.18 -0.69 -1.55
CA LEU A 38 -5.59 -1.10 -2.89
C LEU A 38 -7.04 -1.62 -2.97
N ARG A 39 -7.63 -2.01 -1.84
CA ARG A 39 -9.02 -2.48 -1.70
C ARG A 39 -9.92 -1.44 -1.03
N ASP A 40 -9.55 -0.16 -1.13
CA ASP A 40 -10.32 0.97 -0.59
C ASP A 40 -10.53 0.93 0.93
N GLU A 41 -9.70 0.21 1.70
CA GLU A 41 -9.83 0.17 3.16
C GLU A 41 -9.83 1.57 3.77
N HIS A 42 -8.98 2.46 3.24
CA HIS A 42 -8.86 3.84 3.67
C HIS A 42 -10.15 4.64 3.45
N VAL A 43 -10.94 4.34 2.40
CA VAL A 43 -12.25 4.94 2.19
C VAL A 43 -13.30 4.28 3.08
N ARG A 44 -13.30 2.94 3.14
CA ARG A 44 -14.26 2.14 3.91
C ARG A 44 -14.27 2.53 5.39
N ILE A 45 -13.11 2.52 6.04
CA ILE A 45 -12.97 2.83 7.47
C ILE A 45 -13.42 4.28 7.77
N ARG A 46 -13.00 5.25 6.96
CA ARG A 46 -13.39 6.65 7.14
C ARG A 46 -14.90 6.84 6.92
N HIS A 47 -15.49 6.11 5.98
CA HIS A 47 -16.94 6.15 5.75
C HIS A 47 -17.73 5.57 6.93
N GLU A 48 -17.36 4.38 7.40
CA GLU A 48 -18.02 3.70 8.51
C GLU A 48 -17.95 4.49 9.82
N LEU A 49 -16.87 5.25 10.02
CA LEU A 49 -16.67 6.10 11.19
C LEU A 49 -17.22 7.53 11.01
N GLY A 50 -17.85 7.85 9.87
CA GLY A 50 -18.43 9.16 9.61
C GLY A 50 -17.41 10.29 9.46
N LEU A 51 -16.18 9.98 9.03
CA LEU A 51 -15.04 10.89 8.94
C LEU A 51 -14.88 11.53 7.55
N LEU A 52 -15.68 11.14 6.56
CA LEU A 52 -15.59 11.70 5.21
C LEU A 52 -16.22 13.10 5.16
N ALA A 53 -15.46 14.06 4.63
CA ALA A 53 -15.93 15.45 4.45
C ALA A 53 -16.80 15.64 3.20
N ARG A 54 -16.86 14.63 2.33
CA ARG A 54 -17.61 14.62 1.07
C ARG A 54 -18.26 13.25 0.84
N PRO A 55 -19.15 13.08 -0.15
CA PRO A 55 -19.78 11.81 -0.47
C PRO A 55 -18.76 10.68 -0.66
N VAL A 56 -19.10 9.48 -0.17
CA VAL A 56 -18.21 8.30 -0.27
C VAL A 56 -17.90 7.93 -1.71
N GLU A 57 -18.79 8.22 -2.66
CA GLU A 57 -18.57 7.87 -4.06
C GLU A 57 -17.53 8.75 -4.73
N ASP A 58 -17.40 10.01 -4.31
CA ASP A 58 -16.32 10.88 -4.76
C ASP A 58 -14.98 10.37 -4.21
N GLU A 59 -14.92 9.95 -2.95
CA GLU A 59 -13.73 9.32 -2.33
C GLU A 59 -13.32 8.03 -3.03
N ARG A 60 -14.28 7.17 -3.41
CA ARG A 60 -14.00 5.96 -4.19
C ARG A 60 -13.51 6.28 -5.59
N ALA A 61 -14.08 7.29 -6.25
CA ALA A 61 -13.65 7.71 -7.57
C ALA A 61 -12.18 8.20 -7.56
N ASP A 62 -11.80 9.02 -6.58
CA ASP A 62 -10.41 9.49 -6.46
C ASP A 62 -9.46 8.34 -6.09
N ALA A 63 -9.86 7.43 -5.20
CA ALA A 63 -9.06 6.25 -4.87
C ALA A 63 -8.85 5.34 -6.09
N GLN A 64 -9.88 5.15 -6.92
CA GLN A 64 -9.79 4.41 -8.17
C GLN A 64 -8.86 5.11 -9.16
N ALA A 65 -9.01 6.42 -9.37
CA ALA A 65 -8.16 7.19 -10.26
C ALA A 65 -6.68 7.13 -9.83
N GLN A 66 -6.40 7.23 -8.53
CA GLN A 66 -5.05 7.08 -7.99
C GLN A 66 -4.48 5.67 -8.24
N ARG A 67 -5.27 4.61 -8.02
CA ARG A 67 -4.84 3.23 -8.34
C ARG A 67 -4.55 3.05 -9.81
N GLU A 68 -5.40 3.56 -10.69
CA GLU A 68 -5.23 3.47 -12.13
C GLU A 68 -3.97 4.20 -12.61
N ALA A 69 -3.70 5.39 -12.07
CA ALA A 69 -2.49 6.15 -12.36
C ALA A 69 -1.22 5.36 -11.97
N TRP A 70 -1.21 4.77 -10.77
CA TRP A 70 -0.12 3.88 -10.37
C TRP A 70 -0.03 2.64 -11.25
N ALA A 71 -1.14 1.97 -11.54
CA ALA A 71 -1.14 0.78 -12.40
C ALA A 71 -0.59 1.09 -13.80
N CYS A 72 -0.87 2.27 -14.34
CA CYS A 72 -0.29 2.76 -15.60
C CYS A 72 1.24 2.85 -15.51
N ILE A 73 1.77 3.60 -14.54
CA ILE A 73 3.21 3.77 -14.29
C ILE A 73 3.92 2.42 -14.13
N LEU A 74 3.33 1.52 -13.35
CA LEU A 74 3.89 0.19 -13.07
C LEU A 74 3.92 -0.69 -14.33
N ARG A 75 2.89 -0.64 -15.17
CA ARG A 75 2.83 -1.40 -16.44
C ARG A 75 3.78 -0.84 -17.48
N GLU A 76 3.85 0.49 -17.64
CA GLU A 76 4.75 1.16 -18.58
C GLU A 76 6.22 0.81 -18.32
N ARG A 77 6.59 0.60 -17.05
CA ARG A 77 7.94 0.22 -16.63
C ARG A 77 8.17 -1.29 -16.55
N GLY A 78 7.14 -2.08 -16.87
CA GLY A 78 7.22 -3.55 -16.84
C GLY A 78 7.28 -4.16 -15.43
N TRP A 79 6.92 -3.41 -14.38
CA TRP A 79 6.93 -3.88 -13.00
C TRP A 79 5.65 -4.59 -12.59
N LEU A 80 4.55 -4.32 -13.29
CA LEU A 80 3.27 -5.01 -13.15
C LEU A 80 2.97 -5.73 -14.47
N ALA A 81 2.86 -7.07 -14.39
CA ALA A 81 2.47 -7.88 -15.55
C ALA A 81 1.01 -7.62 -15.92
N ILE A 82 0.71 -7.73 -17.21
CA ILE A 82 -0.67 -7.74 -17.72
C ILE A 82 -1.04 -9.21 -17.90
N ASP A 83 -1.85 -9.73 -16.98
CA ASP A 83 -2.42 -11.07 -17.08
C ASP A 83 -3.93 -10.95 -17.21
N GLY A 84 -4.44 -11.10 -18.45
CA GLY A 84 -5.86 -10.95 -18.75
C GLY A 84 -6.76 -12.05 -18.17
N GLU A 85 -6.18 -13.10 -17.56
CA GLU A 85 -6.91 -14.18 -16.91
C GLU A 85 -6.87 -14.09 -15.38
N ALA A 86 -6.09 -13.16 -14.82
CA ALA A 86 -5.98 -12.98 -13.38
C ALA A 86 -7.29 -12.49 -12.76
N THR A 87 -7.57 -12.95 -11.53
CA THR A 87 -8.66 -12.38 -10.74
C THR A 87 -8.27 -10.99 -10.26
N ILE A 88 -9.25 -10.12 -9.98
CA ILE A 88 -9.00 -8.78 -9.44
C ILE A 88 -8.13 -8.84 -8.18
N ASP A 89 -8.39 -9.79 -7.28
CA ASP A 89 -7.58 -9.95 -6.06
C ASP A 89 -6.12 -10.29 -6.37
N ALA A 90 -5.87 -11.18 -7.34
CA ALA A 90 -4.51 -11.52 -7.75
C ALA A 90 -3.80 -10.34 -8.41
N GLU A 91 -4.52 -9.54 -9.20
CA GLU A 91 -3.97 -8.30 -9.79
C GLU A 91 -3.58 -7.28 -8.71
N LEU A 92 -4.43 -7.07 -7.70
CA LEU A 92 -4.14 -6.16 -6.60
C LEU A 92 -2.95 -6.64 -5.75
N ASP A 93 -2.84 -7.95 -5.51
CA ASP A 93 -1.70 -8.50 -4.77
C ASP A 93 -0.40 -8.38 -5.58
N ALA A 94 -0.45 -8.60 -6.91
CA ALA A 94 0.67 -8.34 -7.79
C ALA A 94 1.05 -6.84 -7.83
N MET A 95 0.05 -5.95 -7.80
CA MET A 95 0.26 -4.51 -7.74
C MET A 95 0.93 -4.10 -6.43
N ALA A 96 0.61 -4.71 -5.29
CA ALA A 96 1.28 -4.44 -4.02
C ALA A 96 2.79 -4.72 -4.09
N VAL A 97 3.20 -5.83 -4.74
CA VAL A 97 4.62 -6.14 -4.97
C VAL A 97 5.24 -5.18 -5.99
N ALA A 98 4.50 -4.83 -7.06
CA ALA A 98 4.99 -3.90 -8.08
C ALA A 98 5.23 -2.47 -7.52
N LEU A 99 4.42 -2.01 -6.57
CA LEU A 99 4.66 -0.75 -5.85
C LEU A 99 5.98 -0.76 -5.07
N HIS A 100 6.43 -1.93 -4.59
CA HIS A 100 7.75 -2.06 -3.98
C HIS A 100 8.88 -2.04 -5.03
N ARG A 101 8.63 -2.49 -6.27
CA ARG A 101 9.56 -2.27 -7.40
C ARG A 101 9.71 -0.79 -7.74
N ALA A 102 8.60 -0.07 -7.75
CA ALA A 102 8.62 1.38 -7.88
C ALA A 102 9.44 2.04 -6.77
N LEU A 103 9.24 1.63 -5.50
CA LEU A 103 10.05 2.12 -4.39
C LEU A 103 11.55 1.85 -4.58
N GLY A 104 11.93 0.63 -5.01
CA GLY A 104 13.31 0.23 -5.30
C GLY A 104 13.99 1.03 -6.41
N SER A 105 13.21 1.47 -7.41
CA SER A 105 13.70 2.27 -8.53
C SER A 105 13.99 3.74 -8.18
N SER A 106 13.52 4.20 -7.02
CA SER A 106 13.67 5.60 -6.61
C SER A 106 15.11 5.91 -6.17
N PRO A 107 15.56 7.17 -6.29
CA PRO A 107 16.88 7.58 -5.79
C PRO A 107 16.93 7.76 -4.27
N ALA A 108 15.90 7.35 -3.52
CA ALA A 108 15.82 7.57 -2.09
C ALA A 108 16.96 6.84 -1.34
N ARG A 109 17.59 7.55 -0.40
CA ARG A 109 18.74 7.07 0.36
C ARG A 109 18.41 5.89 1.27
N LEU A 110 17.18 5.84 1.77
CA LEU A 110 16.66 4.76 2.62
C LEU A 110 15.31 4.31 2.07
N LEU A 111 15.09 2.99 2.06
CA LEU A 111 13.83 2.37 1.67
C LEU A 111 13.26 1.60 2.86
N GLY A 112 11.97 1.79 3.14
CA GLY A 112 11.24 1.12 4.22
C GLY A 112 10.17 0.19 3.66
N ILE A 113 10.17 -1.05 4.14
CA ILE A 113 9.10 -2.03 3.91
C ILE A 113 8.30 -2.17 5.20
N SER A 114 6.97 -2.06 5.10
CA SER A 114 6.06 -2.32 6.21
C SER A 114 5.83 -3.83 6.36
N LEU A 115 6.02 -4.39 7.56
CA LEU A 115 5.80 -5.84 7.77
C LEU A 115 4.36 -6.30 7.45
N PRO A 116 3.30 -5.52 7.75
CA PRO A 116 1.95 -5.81 7.28
C PRO A 116 1.81 -5.97 5.76
N ASP A 117 2.62 -5.27 4.95
CA ASP A 117 2.61 -5.45 3.49
C ASP A 117 3.18 -6.82 3.11
N VAL A 118 4.26 -7.22 3.78
CA VAL A 118 4.89 -8.54 3.56
C VAL A 118 3.92 -9.67 3.88
N MET A 119 3.11 -9.51 4.93
CA MET A 119 2.12 -10.51 5.33
C MET A 119 0.80 -10.41 4.56
N GLY A 120 0.57 -9.31 3.83
CA GLY A 120 -0.68 -9.06 3.11
C GLY A 120 -1.85 -8.71 4.02
N ASP A 121 -1.59 -8.14 5.21
CA ASP A 121 -2.65 -7.62 6.07
C ASP A 121 -3.41 -6.51 5.32
N ARG A 122 -4.70 -6.39 5.60
CA ARG A 122 -5.59 -5.44 4.93
C ARG A 122 -6.12 -4.37 5.88
N ARG A 123 -5.89 -4.49 7.18
CA ARG A 123 -6.52 -3.64 8.21
C ARG A 123 -5.55 -2.55 8.66
N ALA A 124 -6.04 -1.32 8.80
CA ALA A 124 -5.26 -0.22 9.34
C ALA A 124 -4.84 -0.49 10.80
N GLN A 125 -3.65 -0.06 11.20
CA GLN A 125 -3.25 -0.10 12.62
C GLN A 125 -3.79 1.11 13.38
N ASN A 126 -3.81 2.26 12.71
CA ASN A 126 -4.30 3.52 13.25
C ASN A 126 -5.18 4.21 12.21
N GLN A 127 -6.27 4.80 12.67
CA GLN A 127 -7.12 5.70 11.90
C GLN A 127 -7.02 7.10 12.53
N PRO A 128 -6.20 8.00 11.98
CA PRO A 128 -6.09 9.36 12.47
C PRO A 128 -7.46 10.06 12.55
N GLY A 129 -7.63 10.88 13.58
CA GLY A 129 -8.90 11.57 13.86
C GLY A 129 -9.91 10.73 14.64
N THR A 130 -9.49 9.62 15.26
CA THR A 130 -10.32 8.78 16.13
C THR A 130 -9.65 8.54 17.48
N ASP A 131 -10.44 8.25 18.50
CA ASP A 131 -10.02 7.82 19.83
C ASP A 131 -10.56 6.42 20.13
N GLN A 132 -11.86 6.31 20.44
CA GLN A 132 -12.51 5.04 20.81
C GLN A 132 -13.32 4.41 19.67
N GLU A 133 -13.48 5.11 18.55
CA GLU A 133 -14.27 4.68 17.41
C GLU A 133 -13.58 3.57 16.60
N TYR A 134 -12.24 3.51 16.66
CA TYR A 134 -11.44 2.45 16.07
C TYR A 134 -10.48 1.84 17.12
N PRO A 135 -10.18 0.52 17.06
CA PRO A 135 -9.18 -0.10 17.93
C PRO A 135 -7.74 0.29 17.55
N ASN A 136 -7.45 1.59 17.49
CA ASN A 136 -6.12 2.13 17.21
C ASN A 136 -5.07 1.46 18.10
N TRP A 137 -3.94 1.07 17.50
CA TRP A 137 -2.79 0.46 18.18
C TRP A 137 -3.09 -0.90 18.85
N ARG A 138 -4.25 -1.49 18.54
CA ARG A 138 -4.74 -2.75 19.10
C ARG A 138 -5.08 -3.77 18.02
N VAL A 139 -4.69 -3.51 16.77
CA VAL A 139 -4.91 -4.44 15.65
C VAL A 139 -3.70 -5.36 15.54
N PRO A 140 -3.85 -6.68 15.84
CA PRO A 140 -2.75 -7.64 15.68
C PRO A 140 -2.50 -7.86 14.18
N MET A 141 -1.24 -7.92 13.77
CA MET A 141 -0.86 -8.23 12.38
C MET A 141 -1.39 -9.61 11.99
N THR A 142 -1.96 -9.71 10.79
CA THR A 142 -2.39 -10.98 10.20
C THR A 142 -1.75 -11.21 8.85
N ASP A 143 -1.81 -12.46 8.39
CA ASP A 143 -1.62 -12.76 6.98
C ASP A 143 -2.82 -12.35 6.12
N ALA A 144 -2.72 -12.54 4.81
CA ALA A 144 -3.78 -12.26 3.83
C ALA A 144 -5.09 -13.04 4.06
N THR A 145 -5.06 -14.10 4.86
CA THR A 145 -6.26 -14.90 5.23
C THR A 145 -6.90 -14.43 6.54
N GLY A 146 -6.28 -13.47 7.23
CA GLY A 146 -6.73 -12.97 8.52
C GLY A 146 -6.23 -13.78 9.72
N GLN A 147 -5.28 -14.71 9.52
CA GLN A 147 -4.65 -15.44 10.64
C GLN A 147 -3.56 -14.59 11.29
N VAL A 148 -3.60 -14.48 12.62
CA VAL A 148 -2.63 -13.67 13.37
C VAL A 148 -1.22 -14.20 13.11
N THR A 149 -0.30 -13.29 12.81
CA THR A 149 1.12 -13.59 12.58
C THR A 149 1.97 -12.87 13.61
N LEU A 150 2.83 -13.62 14.29
CA LEU A 150 3.79 -13.08 15.25
C LEU A 150 5.13 -12.76 14.56
N ILE A 151 5.97 -11.97 15.23
CA ILE A 151 7.29 -11.62 14.70
C ILE A 151 8.17 -12.87 14.58
N GLU A 152 8.01 -13.81 15.50
CA GLU A 152 8.72 -15.08 15.55
C GLU A 152 8.39 -15.96 14.34
N ASP A 153 7.18 -15.84 13.79
CA ASP A 153 6.73 -16.60 12.63
C ASP A 153 7.42 -16.13 11.34
N LEU A 154 7.96 -14.91 11.30
CA LEU A 154 8.61 -14.34 10.11
C LEU A 154 9.81 -15.18 9.64
N GLN A 155 10.47 -15.91 10.54
CA GLN A 155 11.57 -16.81 10.17
C GLN A 155 11.07 -17.93 9.25
N ALA A 156 9.87 -18.45 9.49
CA ALA A 156 9.24 -19.46 8.64
C ALA A 156 8.65 -18.86 7.35
N ARG A 157 8.44 -17.54 7.30
CA ARG A 157 7.87 -16.78 6.16
C ARG A 157 8.93 -16.15 5.25
N THR A 158 10.09 -16.80 5.14
CA THR A 158 11.24 -16.25 4.39
C THR A 158 10.92 -16.05 2.90
N ALA A 159 10.02 -16.87 2.33
CA ALA A 159 9.62 -16.73 0.94
C ALA A 159 8.86 -15.42 0.71
N GLU A 160 7.87 -15.13 1.55
CA GLU A 160 7.08 -13.91 1.52
C GLU A 160 7.97 -12.67 1.71
N VAL A 161 8.86 -12.69 2.71
CA VAL A 161 9.85 -11.61 2.94
C VAL A 161 10.72 -11.40 1.70
N ARG A 162 11.19 -12.48 1.08
CA ARG A 162 12.09 -12.40 -0.08
C ARG A 162 11.41 -11.79 -1.29
N VAL A 163 10.11 -12.03 -1.52
CA VAL A 163 9.37 -11.37 -2.61
C VAL A 163 9.49 -9.85 -2.53
N PHE A 164 9.31 -9.28 -1.34
CA PHE A 164 9.35 -7.83 -1.15
C PHE A 164 10.78 -7.28 -1.10
N VAL A 165 11.74 -8.01 -0.52
CA VAL A 165 13.14 -7.59 -0.53
C VAL A 165 13.73 -7.62 -1.94
N ASP A 166 13.41 -8.64 -2.73
CA ASP A 166 13.86 -8.73 -4.13
C ASP A 166 13.13 -7.73 -5.02
N ALA A 167 11.90 -7.33 -4.68
CA ALA A 167 11.22 -6.25 -5.36
C ALA A 167 11.94 -4.89 -5.22
N LEU A 168 12.78 -4.67 -4.19
CA LEU A 168 13.54 -3.42 -4.06
C LEU A 168 14.79 -3.34 -4.96
N LYS A 169 15.15 -4.40 -5.69
CA LYS A 169 16.35 -4.50 -6.52
C LYS A 169 16.03 -4.23 -7.99
#